data_AF-A0A292YN41-F1
#
_entry.id   AF-A0A292YN41-F1
#
_cell.length_a   1.000
_cell.length_b   1.000
_cell.length_c   1.000
_cell.angle_alpha   90.00
_cell.angle_beta   90.00
_cell.angle_gamma   90.00
#
_symmetry.space_group_name_H-M   'P 1'
#
loop_
_entity.id
_entity.type
_entity.pdbx_description
1 polymer ?
#
loop_
_entity_poly.entity_id
_entity_poly.type
_entity_poly.pdbx_seq_one_letter_code
_entity_poly.pdbx_strand_id
1 'polypeptide(L)'
;MSIKEFLKLPPKEIGNVHPSFFTKVRGEDFKKLSTEQLFALTPEQVTALNPGVLQKLSPRQLNEWLPLAHPDIKPHIEQALPKAEKLEKKQHSKSRLRKESGFVTNDVLLADVVAAKLDISVRFLLQLSDFGEFTMFKVAGTWVCDKPSLMDYLNRQRVAGAFFDNKGNPLWRNGDLVRVPLEPLTDIPVLYPVENFAEQVNCDKRTFVRKCNEGYYDYFRIGSHLKMSEDDFNRSLARKQNPENYDVSERNPLSVREKIDRTIKKVWNEDIRRECQMGTINSESILRCLWYYYLRLRLTDPYIRESGIVIDSEYHFERNRIDLVVRQGDKPLAAIELKHIKTGFQSAYKSATLNAEKYARAWKFEDCQFHLCFIIQELRNMSSKDVDFYATDVSNEWAQGKLTKMMLVLIVDTDFRDHNG
;
A
#
# COMPACT_ATOMS: atom_id res chain seq x y z
N MET A 1 8.56 32.26 -31.68
CA MET A 1 8.07 32.63 -30.34
C MET A 1 7.93 31.37 -29.50
N SER A 2 8.46 31.38 -28.28
CA SER A 2 8.27 30.31 -27.29
C SER A 2 6.96 30.50 -26.50
N ILE A 3 6.43 29.45 -25.90
CA ILE A 3 5.22 29.54 -25.05
C ILE A 3 5.48 30.47 -23.85
N LYS A 4 6.69 30.46 -23.29
CA LYS A 4 7.06 31.35 -22.17
C LYS A 4 7.08 32.84 -22.58
N GLU A 5 7.47 33.15 -23.81
CA GLU A 5 7.37 34.51 -24.35
C GLU A 5 5.91 34.90 -24.56
N PHE A 6 5.12 34.01 -25.16
CA PHE A 6 3.70 34.25 -25.41
C PHE A 6 2.91 34.56 -24.13
N LEU A 7 3.12 33.79 -23.05
CA LEU A 7 2.43 34.00 -21.77
C LEU A 7 2.74 35.37 -21.13
N LYS A 8 3.84 36.02 -21.53
CA LYS A 8 4.25 37.34 -21.02
C LYS A 8 3.75 38.50 -21.88
N LEU A 9 3.15 38.24 -23.04
CA LEU A 9 2.69 39.30 -23.93
C LEU A 9 1.52 40.07 -23.28
N PRO A 10 1.52 41.41 -23.34
CA PRO A 10 0.34 42.17 -22.97
C PRO A 10 -0.82 41.84 -23.92
N PRO A 11 -2.08 41.92 -23.48
CA PRO A 11 -3.25 41.60 -24.32
C PRO A 11 -3.21 42.24 -25.70
N LYS A 12 -2.81 43.52 -25.80
CA LYS A 12 -2.74 44.27 -27.06
C LYS A 12 -1.81 43.68 -28.12
N GLU A 13 -0.83 42.86 -27.72
CA GLU A 13 0.14 42.24 -28.63
C GLU A 13 -0.27 40.83 -29.08
N ILE A 14 -1.25 40.21 -28.41
CA ILE A 14 -1.69 38.85 -28.71
C ILE A 14 -2.32 38.74 -30.09
N GLY A 15 -3.10 39.75 -30.52
CA GLY A 15 -3.70 39.78 -31.86
C GLY A 15 -2.67 39.77 -33.00
N ASN A 16 -1.42 40.15 -32.73
CA ASN A 16 -0.34 40.14 -33.72
C ASN A 16 0.36 38.78 -33.86
N VAL A 17 0.02 37.80 -33.00
CA VAL A 17 0.61 36.46 -33.05
C VAL A 17 0.02 35.67 -34.22
N HIS A 18 0.86 35.08 -35.06
CA HIS A 18 0.36 34.34 -36.22
C HIS A 18 -0.49 33.12 -35.81
N PRO A 19 -1.66 32.86 -36.44
CA PRO A 19 -2.57 31.76 -36.07
C PRO A 19 -1.91 30.37 -35.97
N SER A 20 -0.91 30.08 -36.83
CA SER A 20 -0.20 28.80 -36.80
C SER A 20 0.52 28.50 -35.47
N PHE A 21 0.81 29.51 -34.64
CA PHE A 21 1.34 29.32 -33.29
C PHE A 21 0.35 28.56 -32.40
N PHE A 22 -0.94 28.86 -32.51
CA PHE A 22 -2.02 28.33 -31.66
C PHE A 22 -2.28 26.84 -31.87
N THR A 23 -1.91 26.30 -33.04
CA THR A 23 -1.95 24.86 -33.31
C THR A 23 -1.04 24.04 -32.39
N LYS A 24 -0.01 24.68 -31.80
CA LYS A 24 0.99 24.05 -30.92
C LYS A 24 0.75 24.32 -29.44
N VAL A 25 -0.19 25.20 -29.10
CA VAL A 25 -0.45 25.58 -27.70
C VAL A 25 -1.30 24.50 -27.03
N ARG A 26 -0.87 24.07 -25.84
CA ARG A 26 -1.57 23.04 -25.07
C ARG A 26 -2.59 23.68 -24.13
N GLY A 27 -3.61 22.91 -23.76
CA GLY A 27 -4.65 23.37 -22.83
C GLY A 27 -4.10 23.83 -21.46
N GLU A 28 -3.00 23.23 -20.96
CA GLU A 28 -2.38 23.68 -19.70
C GLU A 28 -1.70 25.05 -19.81
N ASP A 29 -1.21 25.42 -20.99
CA ASP A 29 -0.63 26.74 -21.22
C ASP A 29 -1.75 27.78 -21.40
N PHE A 30 -2.84 27.40 -22.06
CA PHE A 30 -4.02 28.25 -22.21
C PHE A 30 -4.67 28.64 -20.89
N LYS A 31 -4.67 27.74 -19.90
CA LYS A 31 -5.17 28.03 -18.55
C LYS A 31 -4.42 29.14 -17.82
N LYS A 32 -3.18 29.43 -18.23
CA LYS A 32 -2.32 30.42 -17.58
C LYS A 32 -2.54 31.83 -18.12
N LEU A 33 -3.26 31.96 -19.23
CA LEU A 33 -3.59 33.26 -19.80
C LEU A 33 -4.60 33.98 -18.90
N SER A 34 -4.41 35.29 -18.75
CA SER A 34 -5.43 36.14 -18.14
C SER A 34 -6.67 36.20 -19.02
N THR A 35 -7.80 36.54 -18.42
CA THR A 35 -9.06 36.79 -19.14
C THR A 35 -8.88 37.81 -20.27
N GLU A 36 -8.13 38.88 -20.03
CA GLU A 36 -7.84 39.92 -21.03
C GLU A 36 -6.98 39.38 -22.19
N GLN A 37 -5.99 38.55 -21.89
CA GLN A 37 -5.15 37.93 -22.91
C GLN A 37 -5.96 36.96 -23.78
N LEU A 38 -6.85 36.19 -23.16
CA LEU A 38 -7.78 35.30 -23.85
C LEU A 38 -8.73 36.07 -24.79
N PHE A 39 -9.16 37.27 -24.37
CA PHE A 39 -10.05 38.13 -25.18
C PHE A 39 -9.35 38.88 -26.30
N ALA A 40 -8.03 38.97 -26.29
CA ALA A 40 -7.27 39.60 -27.36
C ALA A 40 -7.01 38.67 -28.56
N LEU A 41 -7.50 37.43 -28.51
CA LEU A 41 -7.37 36.48 -29.61
C LEU A 41 -8.27 36.86 -30.79
N THR A 42 -7.70 36.83 -32.00
CA THR A 42 -8.48 37.04 -33.23
C THR A 42 -9.29 35.78 -33.58
N PRO A 43 -10.39 35.90 -34.35
CA PRO A 43 -11.14 34.75 -34.84
C PRO A 43 -10.25 33.67 -35.43
N GLU A 44 -9.31 34.02 -36.31
CA GLU A 44 -8.41 33.09 -36.99
C GLU A 44 -7.49 32.33 -36.01
N GLN A 45 -7.02 33.01 -34.95
CA GLN A 45 -6.19 32.39 -33.92
C GLN A 45 -6.99 31.40 -33.08
N VAL A 46 -8.25 31.72 -32.75
CA VAL A 46 -9.11 30.82 -31.99
C VAL A 46 -9.49 29.61 -32.87
N THR A 47 -9.73 29.79 -34.18
CA THR A 47 -10.04 28.66 -35.10
C THR A 47 -8.84 27.74 -35.27
N ALA A 48 -7.63 28.28 -35.12
CA ALA A 48 -6.39 27.51 -35.13
C ALA A 48 -6.13 26.73 -33.82
N LEU A 49 -6.97 26.89 -32.78
CA LEU A 49 -6.85 26.12 -31.55
C LEU A 49 -7.25 24.67 -31.73
N ASN A 50 -6.53 23.79 -31.05
CA ASN A 50 -6.96 22.40 -30.93
C ASN A 50 -8.27 22.35 -30.10
N PRO A 51 -9.33 21.65 -30.55
CA PRO A 51 -10.57 21.49 -29.78
C PRO A 51 -10.37 20.95 -28.36
N GLY A 52 -9.29 20.22 -28.10
CA GLY A 52 -8.89 19.76 -26.77
C GLY A 52 -8.53 20.88 -25.79
N VAL A 53 -8.22 22.09 -26.25
CA VAL A 53 -7.98 23.29 -25.42
C VAL A 53 -9.28 23.76 -24.78
N LEU A 54 -10.37 23.84 -25.55
CA LEU A 54 -11.68 24.28 -25.07
C LEU A 54 -12.21 23.39 -23.94
N GLN A 55 -11.95 22.08 -24.02
CA GLN A 55 -12.34 21.12 -22.99
C GLN A 55 -11.58 21.27 -21.66
N LYS A 56 -10.54 22.10 -21.61
CA LYS A 56 -9.74 22.35 -20.41
C LYS A 56 -10.09 23.68 -19.74
N LEU A 57 -10.86 24.55 -20.38
CA LEU A 57 -11.26 25.85 -19.82
C LEU A 57 -12.35 25.68 -18.74
N SER A 58 -12.44 26.66 -17.84
CA SER A 58 -13.51 26.69 -16.83
C SER A 58 -14.84 27.13 -17.43
N PRO A 59 -15.99 26.79 -16.81
CA PRO A 59 -17.29 27.28 -17.26
C PRO A 59 -17.36 28.80 -17.32
N ARG A 60 -16.73 29.49 -16.36
CA ARG A 60 -16.63 30.94 -16.35
C ARG A 60 -15.90 31.47 -17.59
N GLN A 61 -14.73 30.91 -17.93
CA GLN A 61 -13.97 31.32 -19.12
C GLN A 61 -14.76 31.07 -20.42
N LEU A 62 -15.46 29.94 -20.51
CA LEU A 62 -16.30 29.61 -21.67
C LEU A 62 -17.53 30.53 -21.80
N ASN A 63 -18.20 30.84 -20.69
CA ASN A 63 -19.34 31.77 -20.65
C ASN A 63 -18.94 33.21 -20.96
N GLU A 64 -17.75 33.62 -20.51
CA GLU A 64 -17.16 34.92 -20.83
C GLU A 64 -16.81 35.02 -22.33
N TRP A 65 -16.40 33.92 -22.96
CA TRP A 65 -16.10 33.85 -24.40
C TRP A 65 -17.32 33.75 -25.32
N LEU A 66 -18.39 33.09 -24.88
CA LEU A 66 -19.55 32.80 -25.72
C LEU A 66 -20.14 34.03 -26.46
N PRO A 67 -20.28 35.22 -25.84
CA PRO A 67 -20.83 36.42 -26.49
C PRO A 67 -19.88 37.05 -27.52
N LEU A 68 -18.58 36.75 -27.44
CA LEU A 68 -17.52 37.37 -28.23
C LEU A 68 -16.97 36.41 -29.31
N ALA A 69 -17.43 35.16 -29.32
CA ALA A 69 -16.95 34.13 -30.22
C ALA A 69 -17.41 34.32 -31.67
N HIS A 70 -16.49 34.11 -32.62
CA HIS A 70 -16.81 34.01 -34.05
C HIS A 70 -17.80 32.85 -34.30
N PRO A 71 -18.72 32.96 -35.29
CA PRO A 71 -19.70 31.92 -35.62
C PRO A 71 -19.12 30.50 -35.75
N ASP A 72 -17.90 30.35 -36.26
CA ASP A 72 -17.27 29.04 -36.50
C ASP A 72 -16.87 28.30 -35.20
N ILE A 73 -16.67 29.03 -34.11
CA ILE A 73 -16.13 28.48 -32.85
C ILE A 73 -17.21 28.40 -31.78
N LYS A 74 -18.23 29.24 -31.88
CA LYS A 74 -19.40 29.23 -30.99
C LYS A 74 -19.98 27.82 -30.76
N PRO A 75 -20.18 26.96 -31.78
CA PRO A 75 -20.66 25.58 -31.56
C PRO A 75 -19.71 24.74 -30.69
N HIS A 76 -18.40 24.94 -30.80
CA HIS A 76 -17.41 24.20 -30.02
C HIS A 76 -17.40 24.62 -28.54
N ILE A 77 -17.60 25.91 -28.27
CA ILE A 77 -17.76 26.43 -26.90
C ILE A 77 -19.08 25.92 -26.29
N GLU A 78 -20.17 26.00 -27.04
CA GLU A 78 -21.49 25.48 -26.61
C GLU A 78 -21.45 23.98 -26.29
N GLN A 79 -20.66 23.20 -27.03
CA GLN A 79 -20.45 21.77 -26.72
C GLN A 79 -19.50 21.53 -25.52
N ALA A 80 -18.54 22.42 -25.27
CA ALA A 80 -17.57 22.29 -24.18
C ALA A 80 -18.16 22.70 -22.83
N LEU A 81 -19.04 23.71 -22.81
CA LEU A 81 -19.58 24.33 -21.60
C LEU A 81 -20.31 23.33 -20.68
N PRO A 82 -21.27 22.50 -21.15
CA PRO A 82 -21.94 21.53 -20.28
C PRO A 82 -20.98 20.51 -19.67
N LYS A 83 -19.92 20.14 -20.40
CA LYS A 83 -18.89 19.21 -19.90
C LYS A 83 -18.06 19.86 -18.80
N ALA A 84 -17.67 21.12 -18.99
CA ALA A 84 -16.93 21.89 -18.00
C ALA A 84 -17.77 22.09 -16.72
N GLU A 85 -19.05 22.45 -16.85
CA GLU A 85 -19.96 22.62 -15.70
C GLU A 85 -20.14 21.32 -14.92
N LYS A 86 -20.30 20.20 -15.63
CA LYS A 86 -20.41 18.88 -15.00
C LYS A 86 -19.12 18.50 -14.25
N LEU A 87 -17.96 18.82 -14.81
CA LEU A 87 -16.66 18.59 -14.16
C LEU A 87 -16.51 19.45 -12.91
N GLU A 88 -16.86 20.74 -12.99
CA GLU A 88 -16.80 21.66 -11.85
C GLU A 88 -17.75 21.24 -10.72
N LYS A 89 -19.00 20.90 -11.04
CA LYS A 89 -19.97 20.34 -10.08
C LYS A 89 -19.44 19.07 -9.41
N LYS A 90 -18.83 18.17 -10.20
CA LYS A 90 -18.21 16.94 -9.67
C LYS A 90 -17.02 17.25 -8.74
N GLN A 91 -16.18 18.21 -9.11
CA GLN A 91 -15.07 18.65 -8.26
C GLN A 91 -15.58 19.28 -6.96
N HIS A 92 -16.59 20.13 -7.03
CA HIS A 92 -17.20 20.76 -5.86
C HIS A 92 -17.82 19.73 -4.91
N SER A 93 -18.61 18.80 -5.44
CA SER A 93 -19.17 17.69 -4.67
C SER A 93 -18.09 16.85 -3.99
N LYS A 94 -17.03 16.49 -4.72
CA LYS A 94 -15.90 15.75 -4.18
C LYS A 94 -15.17 16.51 -3.07
N SER A 95 -14.94 17.81 -3.26
CA SER A 95 -14.32 18.67 -2.25
C SER A 95 -15.18 18.78 -0.98
N ARG A 96 -16.50 18.78 -1.12
CA ARG A 96 -17.42 18.72 0.03
C ARG A 96 -17.28 17.39 0.77
N LEU A 97 -17.40 16.27 0.06
CA LEU A 97 -17.29 14.91 0.62
C LEU A 97 -15.94 14.67 1.33
N ARG A 98 -14.84 15.25 0.83
CA ARG A 98 -13.51 15.14 1.46
C ARG A 98 -13.45 15.72 2.87
N LYS A 99 -14.27 16.74 3.15
CA LYS A 99 -14.36 17.39 4.46
C LYS A 99 -15.34 16.67 5.40
N GLU A 100 -16.20 15.82 4.85
CA GLU A 100 -17.16 15.05 5.64
C GLU A 100 -16.43 13.93 6.38
N SER A 101 -16.88 13.64 7.60
CA SER A 101 -16.34 12.53 8.40
C SER A 101 -16.74 11.19 7.79
N GLY A 102 -17.95 11.11 7.21
CA GLY A 102 -18.46 9.96 6.47
C GLY A 102 -18.90 8.79 7.33
N PHE A 103 -18.95 8.95 8.66
CA PHE A 103 -19.39 7.90 9.57
C PHE A 103 -20.90 7.68 9.48
N VAL A 104 -21.28 6.41 9.30
CA VAL A 104 -22.63 5.92 9.56
C VAL A 104 -22.70 5.40 11.00
N THR A 105 -21.66 4.68 11.42
CA THR A 105 -21.35 4.30 12.81
C THR A 105 -19.84 4.45 13.02
N ASN A 106 -19.32 4.20 14.24
CA ASN A 106 -17.88 4.30 14.51
C ASN A 106 -17.02 3.41 13.60
N ASP A 107 -17.56 2.28 13.15
CA ASP A 107 -16.85 1.27 12.37
C ASP A 107 -17.30 1.20 10.91
N VAL A 108 -18.24 2.05 10.48
CA VAL A 108 -18.83 1.97 9.15
C VAL A 108 -18.82 3.34 8.47
N LEU A 109 -18.31 3.38 7.25
CA LEU A 109 -18.07 4.60 6.49
C LEU A 109 -18.78 4.61 5.14
N LEU A 110 -19.32 5.75 4.73
CA LEU A 110 -19.92 5.93 3.41
C LEU A 110 -18.88 5.75 2.30
N ALA A 111 -19.17 4.88 1.33
CA ALA A 111 -18.26 4.59 0.22
C ALA A 111 -17.96 5.82 -0.65
N ASP A 112 -18.93 6.73 -0.81
CA ASP A 112 -18.74 7.99 -1.55
C ASP A 112 -17.70 8.91 -0.88
N VAL A 113 -17.72 8.99 0.46
CA VAL A 113 -16.75 9.77 1.24
C VAL A 113 -15.37 9.14 1.13
N VAL A 114 -15.27 7.82 1.30
CA VAL A 114 -14.01 7.08 1.14
C VAL A 114 -13.43 7.28 -0.25
N ALA A 115 -14.22 7.06 -1.31
CA ALA A 115 -13.78 7.23 -2.69
C ALA A 115 -13.34 8.68 -2.97
N ALA A 116 -14.05 9.67 -2.43
CA ALA A 116 -13.68 11.07 -2.54
C ALA A 116 -12.33 11.37 -1.86
N LYS A 117 -12.14 10.89 -0.62
CA LYS A 117 -10.88 11.04 0.14
C LYS A 117 -9.71 10.37 -0.57
N LEU A 118 -9.86 9.13 -1.02
CA LEU A 118 -8.79 8.36 -1.69
C LEU A 118 -8.55 8.77 -3.15
N ASP A 119 -9.34 9.70 -3.69
CA ASP A 119 -9.23 10.16 -5.08
C ASP A 119 -9.46 9.04 -6.12
N ILE A 120 -10.45 8.19 -5.86
CA ILE A 120 -10.84 7.08 -6.74
C ILE A 120 -12.35 7.08 -7.00
N SER A 121 -12.83 6.17 -7.84
CA SER A 121 -14.27 5.98 -8.06
C SER A 121 -14.83 4.95 -7.10
N VAL A 122 -16.12 5.05 -6.74
CA VAL A 122 -16.81 4.02 -5.95
C VAL A 122 -16.77 2.66 -6.65
N ARG A 123 -16.86 2.65 -7.99
CA ARG A 123 -16.72 1.41 -8.77
C ARG A 123 -15.36 0.75 -8.55
N PHE A 124 -14.29 1.54 -8.52
CA PHE A 124 -12.95 1.01 -8.25
C PHE A 124 -12.80 0.56 -6.80
N LEU A 125 -13.42 1.26 -5.86
CA LEU A 125 -13.48 0.85 -4.46
C LEU A 125 -14.17 -0.52 -4.30
N LEU A 126 -15.30 -0.72 -5.00
CA LEU A 126 -15.99 -2.02 -5.06
C LEU A 126 -15.11 -3.11 -5.65
N GLN A 127 -14.39 -2.84 -6.74
CA GLN A 127 -13.47 -3.82 -7.33
C GLN A 127 -12.36 -4.24 -6.35
N LEU A 128 -11.80 -3.31 -5.57
CA LEU A 128 -10.82 -3.65 -4.54
C LEU A 128 -11.44 -4.54 -3.45
N SER A 129 -12.67 -4.25 -3.05
CA SER A 129 -13.39 -5.09 -2.09
C SER A 129 -13.72 -6.49 -2.65
N ASP A 130 -14.12 -6.59 -3.91
CA ASP A 130 -14.36 -7.85 -4.60
C ASP A 130 -13.08 -8.71 -4.72
N PHE A 131 -11.91 -8.07 -4.77
CA PHE A 131 -10.60 -8.75 -4.69
C PHE A 131 -10.19 -9.14 -3.26
N GLY A 132 -11.02 -8.88 -2.26
CA GLY A 132 -10.78 -9.23 -0.86
C GLY A 132 -9.78 -8.30 -0.16
N GLU A 133 -9.51 -7.11 -0.70
CA GLU A 133 -8.58 -6.17 -0.08
C GLU A 133 -9.11 -5.61 1.25
N PHE A 134 -10.41 -5.37 1.32
CA PHE A 134 -11.17 -4.93 2.50
C PHE A 134 -12.67 -5.21 2.32
N THR A 135 -13.46 -5.05 3.38
CA THR A 135 -14.89 -5.41 3.38
C THR A 135 -15.79 -4.23 3.04
N MET A 136 -16.71 -4.43 2.10
CA MET A 136 -17.82 -3.52 1.79
C MET A 136 -19.16 -4.25 1.82
N PHE A 137 -20.22 -3.53 2.17
CA PHE A 137 -21.59 -4.05 2.16
C PHE A 137 -22.60 -2.92 1.94
N LYS A 138 -23.87 -3.26 1.76
CA LYS A 138 -24.96 -2.27 1.62
C LYS A 138 -25.71 -2.09 2.94
N VAL A 139 -25.98 -0.84 3.29
CA VAL A 139 -26.88 -0.45 4.37
C VAL A 139 -27.94 0.47 3.79
N ALA A 140 -29.21 0.05 3.88
CA ALA A 140 -30.35 0.79 3.31
C ALA A 140 -30.13 1.23 1.84
N GLY A 141 -29.58 0.34 1.01
CA GLY A 141 -29.29 0.60 -0.40
C GLY A 141 -28.00 1.40 -0.68
N THR A 142 -27.34 1.93 0.36
CA THR A 142 -26.10 2.69 0.25
C THR A 142 -24.89 1.80 0.49
N TRP A 143 -23.85 1.93 -0.34
CA TRP A 143 -22.60 1.21 -0.12
C TRP A 143 -21.79 1.83 1.01
N VAL A 144 -21.30 0.98 1.90
CA VAL A 144 -20.46 1.35 3.03
C VAL A 144 -19.22 0.46 3.10
N CYS A 145 -18.17 0.99 3.72
CA CYS A 145 -16.93 0.27 3.99
C CYS A 145 -16.85 -0.04 5.49
N ASP A 146 -16.37 -1.24 5.82
CA ASP A 146 -15.91 -1.56 7.16
C ASP A 146 -14.59 -0.82 7.44
N LYS A 147 -14.59 0.07 8.44
CA LYS A 147 -13.46 0.95 8.75
C LYS A 147 -12.22 0.15 9.16
N PRO A 148 -12.27 -0.84 10.07
CA PRO A 148 -11.08 -1.59 10.46
C PRO A 148 -10.37 -2.27 9.27
N SER A 149 -11.10 -3.00 8.43
CA SER A 149 -10.51 -3.68 7.26
C SER A 149 -9.96 -2.69 6.22
N LEU A 150 -10.64 -1.57 6.00
CA LEU A 150 -10.15 -0.51 5.11
C LEU A 150 -8.87 0.15 5.65
N MET A 151 -8.80 0.41 6.95
CA MET A 151 -7.62 0.99 7.58
C MET A 151 -6.43 0.03 7.55
N ASP A 152 -6.66 -1.26 7.77
CA ASP A 152 -5.63 -2.29 7.58
C ASP A 152 -5.10 -2.27 6.13
N TYR A 153 -6.01 -2.30 5.15
CA TYR A 153 -5.64 -2.17 3.73
C TYR A 153 -4.78 -0.92 3.47
N LEU A 154 -5.22 0.26 3.91
CA LEU A 154 -4.49 1.51 3.67
C LEU A 154 -3.11 1.51 4.33
N ASN A 155 -2.97 0.96 5.53
CA ASN A 155 -1.67 0.81 6.18
C ASN A 155 -0.73 -0.13 5.41
N ARG A 156 -1.26 -1.23 4.84
CA ARG A 156 -0.46 -2.12 3.96
C ARG A 156 -0.04 -1.45 2.65
N GLN A 157 -0.90 -0.59 2.10
CA GLN A 157 -0.63 0.11 0.84
C GLN A 157 0.25 1.37 1.01
N ARG A 158 0.48 1.81 2.25
CA ARG A 158 1.32 2.97 2.54
C ARG A 158 2.79 2.58 2.46
N VAL A 159 3.51 3.21 1.54
CA VAL A 159 4.92 3.00 1.29
C VAL A 159 5.71 4.16 1.89
N ALA A 160 6.51 3.84 2.91
CA ALA A 160 7.39 4.82 3.54
C ALA A 160 8.57 5.18 2.64
N GLY A 161 8.92 6.45 2.57
CA GLY A 161 10.18 6.95 2.06
C GLY A 161 11.35 6.53 2.94
N ALA A 162 12.55 6.84 2.47
CA ALA A 162 13.80 6.51 3.13
C ALA A 162 14.30 7.64 4.02
N PHE A 163 15.23 7.28 4.90
CA PHE A 163 16.16 8.23 5.48
C PHE A 163 17.08 8.81 4.40
N PHE A 164 17.67 9.97 4.66
CA PHE A 164 18.55 10.65 3.71
C PHE A 164 19.98 10.73 4.24
N ASP A 165 20.96 10.65 3.33
CA ASP A 165 22.34 11.04 3.64
C ASP A 165 22.48 12.57 3.73
N ASN A 166 23.67 13.04 4.11
CA ASN A 166 23.99 14.48 4.20
C ASN A 166 23.93 15.20 2.84
N LYS A 167 23.78 14.46 1.72
CA LYS A 167 23.62 14.98 0.37
C LYS A 167 22.15 14.98 -0.09
N GLY A 168 21.23 14.55 0.77
CA GLY A 168 19.80 14.47 0.48
C GLY A 168 19.40 13.30 -0.43
N ASN A 169 20.22 12.26 -0.53
CA ASN A 169 19.91 11.03 -1.25
C ASN A 169 19.33 9.96 -0.30
N PRO A 170 18.36 9.16 -0.75
CA PRO A 170 17.86 8.02 0.00
C PRO A 170 19.00 7.11 0.45
N LEU A 171 18.98 6.70 1.71
CA LEU A 171 19.93 5.74 2.24
C LEU A 171 19.59 4.35 1.74
N TRP A 172 20.61 3.70 1.16
CA TRP A 172 20.57 2.30 0.74
C TRP A 172 21.49 1.50 1.65
N ARG A 173 21.05 0.32 2.06
CA ARG A 173 21.82 -0.60 2.90
C ARG A 173 21.55 -2.03 2.45
N ASN A 174 22.59 -2.72 1.98
CA ASN A 174 22.51 -4.07 1.41
C ASN A 174 21.50 -4.21 0.25
N GLY A 175 21.42 -3.20 -0.62
CA GLY A 175 20.47 -3.19 -1.75
C GLY A 175 19.05 -2.74 -1.40
N ASP A 176 18.71 -2.64 -0.10
CA ASP A 176 17.41 -2.19 0.36
C ASP A 176 17.42 -0.69 0.73
N LEU A 177 16.31 0.01 0.45
CA LEU A 177 16.06 1.35 0.99
C LEU A 177 15.88 1.27 2.52
N VAL A 178 16.62 2.09 3.25
CA VAL A 178 16.42 2.24 4.70
C VAL A 178 15.20 3.12 4.92
N ARG A 179 14.02 2.48 5.03
CA ARG A 179 12.74 3.16 5.15
C ARG A 179 12.49 3.70 6.55
N VAL A 180 11.82 4.84 6.61
CA VAL A 180 11.36 5.46 7.85
C VAL A 180 10.16 4.67 8.37
N PRO A 181 10.12 4.28 9.66
CA PRO A 181 8.93 3.66 10.22
C PRO A 181 7.77 4.66 10.18
N LEU A 182 6.61 4.20 9.71
CA LEU A 182 5.38 4.99 9.73
C LEU A 182 4.49 4.50 10.86
N GLU A 183 3.91 5.45 11.59
CA GLU A 183 2.84 5.15 12.51
C GLU A 183 1.59 4.69 11.75
N PRO A 184 0.82 3.73 12.31
CA PRO A 184 -0.46 3.35 11.75
C PRO A 184 -1.37 4.56 11.59
N LEU A 185 -2.11 4.60 10.49
CA LEU A 185 -3.12 5.62 10.27
C LEU A 185 -4.20 5.54 11.35
N THR A 186 -4.56 6.70 11.90
CA THR A 186 -5.69 6.85 12.83
C THR A 186 -6.99 7.18 12.10
N ASP A 187 -6.89 7.81 10.93
CA ASP A 187 -8.01 8.23 10.09
C ASP A 187 -7.72 8.03 8.59
N ILE A 188 -8.78 8.08 7.78
CA ILE A 188 -8.65 7.98 6.32
C ILE A 188 -8.04 9.27 5.76
N PRO A 189 -6.86 9.20 5.13
CA PRO A 189 -6.19 10.36 4.60
C PRO A 189 -6.91 10.89 3.36
N VAL A 190 -6.81 12.20 3.13
CA VAL A 190 -7.16 12.80 1.85
C VAL A 190 -5.96 12.66 0.92
N LEU A 191 -6.16 11.91 -0.15
CA LEU A 191 -5.13 11.58 -1.11
C LEU A 191 -5.30 12.32 -2.43
N TYR A 192 -4.18 12.48 -3.13
CA TYR A 192 -4.08 13.05 -4.45
C TYR A 192 -3.11 12.21 -5.30
N PRO A 193 -3.23 12.21 -6.64
CA PRO A 193 -2.20 11.65 -7.50
C PRO A 193 -0.85 12.29 -7.18
N VAL A 194 0.20 11.49 -7.07
CA VAL A 194 1.53 11.99 -6.69
C VAL A 194 2.05 13.06 -7.65
N GLU A 195 1.64 13.00 -8.91
CA GLU A 195 2.05 13.95 -9.95
C GLU A 195 1.60 15.39 -9.65
N ASN A 196 0.56 15.56 -8.82
CA ASN A 196 0.06 16.88 -8.42
C ASN A 196 1.05 17.64 -7.53
N PHE A 197 2.00 16.94 -6.89
CA PHE A 197 3.00 17.55 -6.02
C PHE A 197 4.29 17.93 -6.77
N ALA A 198 4.42 17.53 -8.04
CA ALA A 198 5.64 17.72 -8.83
C ALA A 198 6.01 19.21 -9.00
N GLU A 199 5.01 20.07 -9.21
CA GLU A 199 5.20 21.52 -9.37
C GLU A 199 5.73 22.18 -8.10
N GLN A 200 5.33 21.69 -6.92
CA GLN A 200 5.74 22.24 -5.63
C GLN A 200 7.24 22.07 -5.36
N VAL A 201 7.87 21.07 -6.00
CA VAL A 201 9.32 20.83 -5.93
C VAL A 201 10.04 21.17 -7.24
N ASN A 202 9.38 21.94 -8.11
CA ASN A 202 9.90 22.40 -9.40
C ASN A 202 10.51 21.25 -10.25
N CYS A 203 9.79 20.13 -10.36
CA CYS A 203 10.20 19.01 -11.22
C CYS A 203 9.06 18.54 -12.11
N ASP A 204 9.38 17.81 -13.18
CA ASP A 204 8.37 17.23 -14.04
C ASP A 204 7.68 16.04 -13.37
N LYS A 205 6.43 15.78 -13.78
CA LYS A 205 5.55 14.73 -13.22
C LYS A 205 6.20 13.34 -13.25
N ARG A 206 6.91 12.99 -14.34
CA ARG A 206 7.54 11.67 -14.50
C ARG A 206 8.73 11.52 -13.54
N THR A 207 9.55 12.56 -13.41
CA THR A 207 10.64 12.59 -12.44
C THR A 207 10.13 12.50 -11.01
N PHE A 208 9.02 13.17 -10.68
CA PHE A 208 8.42 13.07 -9.35
C PHE A 208 7.95 11.65 -9.02
N VAL A 209 7.24 11.00 -9.95
CA VAL A 209 6.82 9.59 -9.80
C VAL A 209 8.03 8.68 -9.63
N ARG A 210 9.10 8.89 -10.39
CA ARG A 210 10.35 8.13 -10.24
C ARG A 210 10.94 8.32 -8.85
N LYS A 211 11.02 9.56 -8.36
CA LYS A 211 11.51 9.86 -7.01
C LYS A 211 10.66 9.20 -5.92
N CYS A 212 9.35 9.09 -6.08
CA CYS A 212 8.50 8.34 -5.14
C CYS A 212 8.94 6.87 -5.07
N ASN A 213 9.13 6.23 -6.23
CA ASN A 213 9.57 4.83 -6.30
C ASN A 213 11.01 4.63 -5.78
N GLU A 214 11.88 5.63 -5.94
CA GLU A 214 13.26 5.66 -5.40
C GLU A 214 13.28 5.94 -3.89
N GLY A 215 12.14 6.15 -3.23
CA GLY A 215 12.03 6.31 -1.78
C GLY A 215 12.21 7.74 -1.28
N TYR A 216 12.17 8.77 -2.13
CA TYR A 216 12.26 10.16 -1.68
C TYR A 216 11.02 10.65 -0.94
N TYR A 217 9.87 10.00 -1.13
CA TYR A 217 8.60 10.46 -0.57
C TYR A 217 7.79 9.28 -0.03
N ASP A 218 7.02 9.56 1.01
CA ASP A 218 5.95 8.68 1.48
C ASP A 218 4.79 8.73 0.49
N TYR A 219 4.22 7.58 0.13
CA TYR A 219 3.08 7.52 -0.78
C TYR A 219 2.22 6.29 -0.51
N PHE A 220 1.09 6.18 -1.19
CA PHE A 220 0.19 5.03 -1.18
C PHE A 220 0.16 4.41 -2.57
N ARG A 221 0.15 3.08 -2.63
CA ARG A 221 -0.13 2.34 -3.86
C ARG A 221 -1.53 1.74 -3.81
N ILE A 222 -2.51 2.43 -4.38
CA ILE A 222 -3.90 1.95 -4.41
C ILE A 222 -4.15 1.32 -5.79
N GLY A 223 -4.00 0.00 -5.86
CA GLY A 223 -3.95 -0.74 -7.12
C GLY A 223 -2.75 -0.28 -7.97
N SER A 224 -3.02 0.24 -9.17
CA SER A 224 -1.98 0.79 -10.06
C SER A 224 -1.70 2.29 -9.82
N HIS A 225 -2.46 2.95 -8.95
CA HIS A 225 -2.34 4.39 -8.73
C HIS A 225 -1.39 4.71 -7.59
N LEU A 226 -0.42 5.60 -7.86
CA LEU A 226 0.37 6.22 -6.81
C LEU A 226 -0.39 7.45 -6.29
N LYS A 227 -0.61 7.48 -4.98
CA LYS A 227 -1.34 8.52 -4.28
C LYS A 227 -0.52 9.06 -3.11
N MET A 228 -0.76 10.29 -2.67
CA MET A 228 -0.03 10.89 -1.54
C MET A 228 -0.95 11.90 -0.84
N SER A 229 -0.85 11.97 0.49
CA SER A 229 -1.48 13.04 1.27
C SER A 229 -0.53 14.22 1.40
N GLU A 230 -1.08 15.40 1.68
CA GLU A 230 -0.27 16.60 1.94
C GLU A 230 0.63 16.42 3.18
N ASP A 231 0.14 15.74 4.23
CA ASP A 231 0.93 15.42 5.41
C ASP A 231 2.13 14.51 5.10
N ASP A 232 1.92 13.50 4.25
CA ASP A 232 2.97 12.56 3.84
C ASP A 232 4.02 13.26 2.97
N PHE A 233 3.58 14.17 2.10
CA PHE A 233 4.46 15.03 1.32
C PHE A 233 5.29 15.96 2.22
N ASN A 234 4.65 16.71 3.12
CA ASN A 234 5.29 17.65 4.02
C ASN A 234 6.26 16.95 4.97
N ARG A 235 5.88 15.80 5.52
CA ARG A 235 6.77 14.97 6.35
C ARG A 235 8.00 14.54 5.57
N SER A 236 7.84 14.14 4.30
CA SER A 236 8.96 13.76 3.44
C SER A 236 9.90 14.94 3.16
N LEU A 237 9.37 16.14 2.94
CA LEU A 237 10.18 17.36 2.78
C LEU A 237 10.93 17.73 4.05
N ALA A 238 10.28 17.66 5.21
CA ALA A 238 10.89 17.95 6.50
C ALA A 238 12.08 17.02 6.79
N ARG A 239 11.94 15.71 6.48
CA ARG A 239 13.04 14.74 6.59
C ARG A 239 14.24 15.10 5.71
N LYS A 240 13.98 15.58 4.49
CA LYS A 240 15.04 15.96 3.57
C LYS A 240 15.79 17.22 4.02
N GLN A 241 15.09 18.15 4.66
CA GLN A 241 15.67 19.40 5.14
C GLN A 241 16.50 19.21 6.42
N ASN A 242 16.08 18.30 7.30
CA ASN A 242 16.72 18.07 8.60
C ASN A 242 17.07 16.58 8.80
N PRO A 243 18.01 16.00 8.03
CA PRO A 243 18.35 14.58 8.14
C PRO A 243 18.90 14.20 9.51
N GLU A 244 19.53 15.14 10.24
CA GLU A 244 20.12 14.93 11.57
C GLU A 244 19.08 14.65 12.67
N ASN A 245 17.86 15.19 12.53
CA ASN A 245 16.75 14.89 13.45
C ASN A 245 16.23 13.44 13.32
N TYR A 246 16.72 12.72 12.32
CA TYR A 246 16.34 11.36 11.99
C TYR A 246 17.56 10.43 12.07
N ASP A 247 18.47 10.70 13.01
CA ASP A 247 19.73 9.97 13.18
C ASP A 247 19.54 8.45 13.13
N VAL A 248 20.14 7.85 12.10
CA VAL A 248 20.10 6.42 11.79
C VAL A 248 21.31 5.70 12.39
N SER A 249 22.22 6.43 13.05
CA SER A 249 23.45 5.89 13.66
C SER A 249 23.16 4.87 14.76
N GLU A 250 21.98 4.91 15.38
CA GLU A 250 21.60 3.99 16.47
C GLU A 250 20.68 2.82 16.05
N ARG A 251 20.22 2.74 14.80
CA ARG A 251 19.46 1.57 14.32
C ARG A 251 20.32 0.72 13.39
N ASN A 252 21.09 -0.17 14.01
CA ASN A 252 21.75 -1.27 13.33
C ASN A 252 20.74 -1.96 12.39
N PRO A 253 21.09 -2.22 11.13
CA PRO A 253 20.21 -3.00 10.27
C PRO A 253 19.97 -4.33 10.95
N LEU A 254 18.72 -4.80 10.88
CA LEU A 254 18.48 -6.20 11.14
C LEU A 254 19.37 -6.99 10.19
N SER A 255 20.23 -7.82 10.75
CA SER A 255 20.86 -8.89 10.01
C SER A 255 19.80 -9.66 9.21
N VAL A 256 20.19 -10.28 8.10
CA VAL A 256 19.30 -11.11 7.28
C VAL A 256 18.51 -12.09 8.17
N ARG A 257 19.18 -12.66 9.17
CA ARG A 257 18.59 -13.50 10.20
C ARG A 257 17.49 -12.81 11.01
N GLU A 258 17.75 -11.62 11.56
CA GLU A 258 16.76 -10.89 12.36
C GLU A 258 15.54 -10.47 11.52
N LYS A 259 15.73 -10.16 10.23
CA LYS A 259 14.61 -9.88 9.31
C LYS A 259 13.79 -11.15 9.09
N ILE A 260 14.42 -12.30 8.91
CA ILE A 260 13.75 -13.61 8.80
C ILE A 260 12.98 -13.94 10.09
N ASP A 261 13.61 -13.87 11.26
CA ASP A 261 12.98 -14.14 12.57
C ASP A 261 11.74 -13.27 12.80
N ARG A 262 11.85 -11.95 12.59
CA ARG A 262 10.70 -11.03 12.70
C ARG A 262 9.60 -11.36 11.71
N THR A 263 9.97 -11.79 10.50
CA THR A 263 8.99 -12.12 9.47
C THR A 263 8.25 -13.41 9.83
N ILE A 264 8.95 -14.44 10.31
CA ILE A 264 8.35 -15.69 10.82
C ILE A 264 7.37 -15.38 11.95
N LYS A 265 7.78 -14.55 12.92
CA LYS A 265 6.91 -14.12 14.03
C LYS A 265 5.67 -13.37 13.55
N LYS A 266 5.78 -12.54 12.49
CA LYS A 266 4.62 -11.87 11.89
C LYS A 266 3.70 -12.82 11.14
N VAL A 267 4.24 -13.74 10.34
CA VAL A 267 3.45 -14.76 9.64
C VAL A 267 2.62 -15.55 10.65
N TRP A 268 3.22 -15.95 11.77
CA TRP A 268 2.50 -16.63 12.85
C TRP A 268 1.41 -15.73 13.45
N ASN A 269 1.78 -14.56 13.99
CA ASN A 269 0.88 -13.70 14.77
C ASN A 269 -0.28 -13.10 13.96
N GLU A 270 -0.07 -12.86 12.67
CA GLU A 270 -1.02 -12.13 11.82
C GLU A 270 -1.68 -13.07 10.82
N ASP A 271 -0.91 -13.72 9.94
CA ASP A 271 -1.48 -14.46 8.80
C ASP A 271 -2.06 -15.81 9.21
N ILE A 272 -1.27 -16.64 9.91
CA ILE A 272 -1.74 -17.96 10.35
C ILE A 272 -2.89 -17.81 11.35
N ARG A 273 -2.84 -16.80 12.22
CA ARG A 273 -3.96 -16.45 13.10
C ARG A 273 -5.25 -16.17 12.31
N ARG A 274 -5.16 -15.34 11.25
CA ARG A 274 -6.31 -15.01 10.39
C ARG A 274 -6.87 -16.26 9.70
N GLU A 275 -6.02 -17.09 9.13
CA GLU A 275 -6.42 -18.35 8.46
C GLU A 275 -7.11 -19.32 9.43
N CYS A 276 -6.57 -19.44 10.64
CA CYS A 276 -7.19 -20.20 11.73
C CYS A 276 -8.61 -19.68 12.06
N GLN A 277 -8.79 -18.37 12.19
CA GLN A 277 -10.09 -17.76 12.47
C GLN A 277 -11.11 -17.97 11.35
N MET A 278 -10.63 -18.09 10.10
CA MET A 278 -11.45 -18.42 8.93
C MET A 278 -11.76 -19.92 8.80
N GLY A 279 -11.17 -20.77 9.64
CA GLY A 279 -11.37 -22.22 9.60
C GLY A 279 -10.74 -22.90 8.38
N THR A 280 -9.79 -22.25 7.70
CA THR A 280 -9.15 -22.77 6.47
C THR A 280 -8.12 -23.87 6.77
N ILE A 281 -7.56 -23.89 7.98
CA ILE A 281 -6.52 -24.82 8.39
C ILE A 281 -7.15 -26.08 8.99
N ASN A 282 -7.11 -27.19 8.25
CA ASN A 282 -7.63 -28.49 8.69
C ASN A 282 -6.59 -29.63 8.67
N SER A 283 -5.37 -29.35 8.19
CA SER A 283 -4.29 -30.33 8.04
C SER A 283 -2.92 -29.65 8.07
N GLU A 284 -1.88 -30.43 8.41
CA GLU A 284 -0.48 -29.97 8.40
C GLU A 284 -0.01 -29.58 6.98
N SER A 285 -0.53 -30.23 5.94
CA SER A 285 -0.20 -29.89 4.56
C SER A 285 -0.71 -28.50 4.17
N ILE A 286 -1.94 -28.12 4.55
CA ILE A 286 -2.44 -26.76 4.33
C ILE A 286 -1.61 -25.75 5.13
N LEU A 287 -1.30 -26.06 6.39
CA LEU A 287 -0.47 -25.21 7.23
C LEU A 287 0.90 -24.94 6.58
N ARG A 288 1.57 -25.97 6.04
CA ARG A 288 2.84 -25.84 5.31
C ARG A 288 2.72 -24.94 4.08
N CYS A 289 1.68 -25.12 3.26
CA CYS A 289 1.44 -24.29 2.08
C CYS A 289 1.24 -22.81 2.45
N LEU A 290 0.46 -22.52 3.48
CA LEU A 290 0.22 -21.16 3.95
C LEU A 290 1.49 -20.51 4.48
N TRP A 291 2.30 -21.25 5.25
CA TRP A 291 3.60 -20.77 5.73
C TRP A 291 4.54 -20.40 4.59
N TYR A 292 4.67 -21.27 3.58
CA TYR A 292 5.49 -20.99 2.40
C TYR A 292 4.99 -19.73 1.67
N TYR A 293 3.68 -19.64 1.45
CA TYR A 293 3.04 -18.51 0.77
C TYR A 293 3.30 -17.18 1.51
N TYR A 294 2.97 -17.11 2.80
CA TYR A 294 3.06 -15.87 3.57
C TYR A 294 4.50 -15.45 3.86
N LEU A 295 5.42 -16.39 4.07
CA LEU A 295 6.84 -16.06 4.19
C LEU A 295 7.37 -15.41 2.91
N ARG A 296 7.07 -16.00 1.75
CA ARG A 296 7.48 -15.44 0.46
C ARG A 296 6.84 -14.08 0.19
N LEU A 297 5.55 -13.93 0.52
CA LEU A 297 4.83 -12.67 0.37
C LEU A 297 5.46 -11.55 1.21
N ARG A 298 5.79 -11.82 2.47
CA ARG A 298 6.35 -10.82 3.40
C ARG A 298 7.83 -10.54 3.17
N LEU A 299 8.61 -11.55 2.83
CA LEU A 299 10.01 -11.35 2.47
C LEU A 299 10.14 -10.66 1.12
N THR A 300 9.20 -10.89 0.19
CA THR A 300 9.19 -10.43 -1.20
C THR A 300 10.23 -11.13 -2.09
N ASP A 301 9.85 -11.42 -3.34
CA ASP A 301 10.73 -12.05 -4.33
C ASP A 301 12.05 -11.28 -4.59
N PRO A 302 12.07 -9.93 -4.66
CA PRO A 302 13.31 -9.17 -4.80
C PRO A 302 14.29 -9.41 -3.65
N TYR A 303 13.83 -9.28 -2.40
CA TYR A 303 14.68 -9.46 -1.23
C TYR A 303 15.24 -10.88 -1.12
N ILE A 304 14.43 -11.90 -1.41
CA ILE A 304 14.86 -13.30 -1.42
C ILE A 304 16.02 -13.48 -2.39
N ARG A 305 15.91 -12.92 -3.60
CA ARG A 305 16.95 -12.99 -4.63
C ARG A 305 18.22 -12.22 -4.25
N GLU A 306 18.07 -10.98 -3.81
CA GLU A 306 19.19 -10.08 -3.48
C GLU A 306 19.96 -10.54 -2.23
N SER A 307 19.25 -11.10 -1.26
CA SER A 307 19.86 -11.67 -0.05
C SER A 307 20.41 -13.08 -0.26
N GLY A 308 20.22 -13.69 -1.45
CA GLY A 308 20.63 -15.06 -1.73
C GLY A 308 19.93 -16.09 -0.85
N ILE A 309 18.70 -15.80 -0.43
CA ILE A 309 17.89 -16.67 0.43
C ILE A 309 17.18 -17.72 -0.42
N VAL A 310 17.05 -18.93 0.11
CA VAL A 310 16.18 -19.98 -0.41
C VAL A 310 15.23 -20.44 0.69
N ILE A 311 13.96 -20.64 0.34
CA ILE A 311 12.93 -21.20 1.21
C ILE A 311 12.63 -22.62 0.71
N ASP A 312 13.07 -23.63 1.45
CA ASP A 312 12.79 -25.03 1.14
C ASP A 312 11.54 -25.46 1.91
N SER A 313 10.48 -25.84 1.18
CA SER A 313 9.19 -26.27 1.74
C SER A 313 9.20 -27.70 2.29
N GLU A 314 10.27 -28.45 2.03
CA GLU A 314 10.59 -29.75 2.65
C GLU A 314 12.11 -29.93 2.59
N TYR A 315 12.79 -29.92 3.74
CA TYR A 315 14.24 -30.07 3.81
C TYR A 315 14.62 -31.41 4.44
N HIS A 316 15.51 -32.16 3.79
CA HIS A 316 15.93 -33.47 4.28
C HIS A 316 17.37 -33.42 4.77
N PHE A 317 17.58 -33.80 6.03
CA PHE A 317 18.91 -33.84 6.66
C PHE A 317 19.09 -35.14 7.43
N GLU A 318 20.11 -35.93 7.07
CA GLU A 318 20.45 -37.21 7.73
C GLU A 318 19.23 -38.11 8.01
N ARG A 319 18.38 -38.27 6.99
CA ARG A 319 17.12 -39.07 6.99
C ARG A 319 15.95 -38.47 7.79
N ASN A 320 16.12 -37.29 8.37
CA ASN A 320 15.05 -36.56 9.03
C ASN A 320 14.51 -35.47 8.11
N ARG A 321 13.21 -35.21 8.19
CA ARG A 321 12.53 -34.15 7.43
C ARG A 321 12.27 -32.96 8.34
N ILE A 322 12.59 -31.77 7.85
CA ILE A 322 12.22 -30.48 8.44
C ILE A 322 11.12 -29.86 7.57
N ASP A 323 10.05 -29.40 8.21
CA ASP A 323 8.86 -28.90 7.48
C ASP A 323 9.15 -27.63 6.68
N LEU A 324 9.98 -26.71 7.18
CA LEU A 324 10.44 -25.56 6.38
C LEU A 324 11.85 -25.12 6.81
N VAL A 325 12.69 -24.78 5.83
CA VAL A 325 14.02 -24.20 6.10
C VAL A 325 14.22 -22.96 5.25
N VAL A 326 14.70 -21.89 5.89
CA VAL A 326 15.19 -20.68 5.22
C VAL A 326 16.70 -20.69 5.31
N ARG A 327 17.39 -20.69 4.17
CA ARG A 327 18.86 -20.76 4.09
C ARG A 327 19.44 -19.68 3.20
N GLN A 328 20.72 -19.39 3.37
CA GLN A 328 21.50 -18.54 2.49
C GLN A 328 22.72 -19.33 1.99
N GLY A 329 22.73 -19.65 0.70
CA GLY A 329 23.62 -20.71 0.18
C GLY A 329 23.30 -22.05 0.84
N ASP A 330 24.31 -22.69 1.44
CA ASP A 330 24.16 -23.95 2.19
C ASP A 330 23.94 -23.72 3.69
N LYS A 331 23.98 -22.46 4.16
CA LYS A 331 23.85 -22.14 5.60
C LYS A 331 22.38 -21.99 5.99
N PRO A 332 21.83 -22.81 6.91
CA PRO A 332 20.49 -22.62 7.44
C PRO A 332 20.45 -21.37 8.34
N LEU A 333 19.48 -20.48 8.07
CA LEU A 333 19.24 -19.26 8.86
C LEU A 333 18.06 -19.42 9.80
N ALA A 334 17.03 -20.15 9.38
CA ALA A 334 15.90 -20.52 10.22
C ALA A 334 15.35 -21.90 9.85
N ALA A 335 14.92 -22.65 10.85
CA ALA A 335 14.21 -23.91 10.69
C ALA A 335 12.86 -23.84 11.42
N ILE A 336 11.80 -24.26 10.72
CA ILE A 336 10.43 -24.17 11.19
C ILE A 336 9.84 -25.57 11.21
N GLU A 337 9.42 -26.00 12.39
CA GLU A 337 8.69 -27.25 12.60
C GLU A 337 7.24 -26.96 12.90
N LEU A 338 6.35 -27.64 12.17
CA LEU A 338 4.92 -27.36 12.17
C LEU A 338 4.17 -28.58 12.68
N LYS A 339 3.26 -28.39 13.63
CA LYS A 339 2.43 -29.48 14.17
C LYS A 339 0.99 -29.04 14.32
N HIS A 340 0.08 -29.81 13.73
CA HIS A 340 -1.36 -29.63 13.90
C HIS A 340 -1.91 -30.77 14.77
N ILE A 341 -2.10 -30.46 16.06
CA ILE A 341 -2.34 -31.43 17.12
C ILE A 341 -3.82 -31.50 17.42
N LYS A 342 -4.43 -32.66 17.17
CA LYS A 342 -5.81 -32.97 17.59
C LYS A 342 -5.87 -33.59 18.99
N THR A 343 -4.85 -34.35 19.36
CA THR A 343 -4.69 -34.99 20.68
C THR A 343 -3.20 -35.15 21.01
N GLY A 344 -2.86 -35.21 22.31
CA GLY A 344 -1.50 -35.58 22.74
C GLY A 344 -0.44 -34.48 22.60
N PHE A 345 -0.73 -33.26 23.06
CA PHE A 345 0.21 -32.13 22.96
C PHE A 345 1.61 -32.42 23.56
N GLN A 346 1.67 -33.06 24.72
CA GLN A 346 2.96 -33.32 25.40
C GLN A 346 3.89 -34.23 24.58
N SER A 347 3.35 -35.28 23.94
CA SER A 347 4.16 -36.20 23.11
C SER A 347 4.61 -35.52 21.82
N ALA A 348 3.73 -34.75 21.17
CA ALA A 348 4.05 -33.99 19.98
C ALA A 348 5.11 -32.90 20.25
N TYR A 349 4.98 -32.18 21.37
CA TYR A 349 5.97 -31.18 21.81
C TYR A 349 7.33 -31.81 22.10
N LYS A 350 7.37 -32.93 22.85
CA LYS A 350 8.60 -33.65 23.16
C LYS A 350 9.30 -34.15 21.89
N SER A 351 8.53 -34.68 20.94
CA SER A 351 9.05 -35.15 19.64
C SER A 351 9.63 -34.00 18.81
N ALA A 352 8.88 -32.90 18.65
CA ALA A 352 9.34 -31.73 17.90
C ALA A 352 10.59 -31.08 18.52
N THR A 353 10.64 -30.99 19.85
CA THR A 353 11.81 -30.47 20.57
C THR A 353 13.03 -31.36 20.38
N LEU A 354 12.86 -32.70 20.46
CA LEU A 354 13.95 -33.66 20.23
C LEU A 354 14.49 -33.59 18.79
N ASN A 355 13.62 -33.38 17.80
CA ASN A 355 14.04 -33.21 16.41
C ASN A 355 14.82 -31.91 16.24
N ALA A 356 14.33 -30.79 16.77
CA ALA A 356 15.05 -29.52 16.73
C ALA A 356 16.43 -29.60 17.41
N GLU A 357 16.53 -30.32 18.53
CA GLU A 357 17.82 -30.56 19.20
C GLU A 357 18.79 -31.37 18.34
N LYS A 358 18.31 -32.41 17.65
CA LYS A 358 19.13 -33.19 16.70
C LYS A 358 19.66 -32.30 15.57
N TYR A 359 18.81 -31.46 14.98
CA TYR A 359 19.19 -30.54 13.92
C TYR A 359 20.22 -29.51 14.40
N ALA A 360 19.99 -28.91 15.56
CA ALA A 360 20.90 -27.93 16.15
C ALA A 360 22.29 -28.50 16.40
N ARG A 361 22.37 -29.74 16.92
CA ARG A 361 23.64 -30.44 17.12
C ARG A 361 24.34 -30.75 15.80
N ALA A 362 23.59 -31.23 14.80
CA ALA A 362 24.18 -31.61 13.52
C ALA A 362 24.68 -30.41 12.70
N TRP A 363 23.98 -29.28 12.78
CA TRP A 363 24.41 -28.00 12.19
C TRP A 363 25.42 -27.23 13.05
N LYS A 364 26.00 -27.88 14.08
CA LYS A 364 27.01 -27.31 14.98
C LYS A 364 26.62 -25.94 15.56
N PHE A 365 25.32 -25.68 15.75
CA PHE A 365 24.79 -24.40 16.24
C PHE A 365 25.15 -23.17 15.40
N GLU A 366 25.48 -23.33 14.11
CA GLU A 366 25.75 -22.22 13.20
C GLU A 366 24.50 -21.34 13.05
N ASP A 367 24.41 -20.24 13.82
CA ASP A 367 23.49 -19.10 13.71
C ASP A 367 21.99 -19.31 13.40
N CYS A 368 21.51 -20.54 13.30
CA CYS A 368 20.15 -20.88 12.87
C CYS A 368 19.16 -20.66 14.01
N GLN A 369 18.04 -19.98 13.71
CA GLN A 369 16.91 -19.83 14.62
C GLN A 369 15.91 -20.98 14.43
N PHE A 370 15.45 -21.58 15.52
CA PHE A 370 14.49 -22.69 15.49
C PHE A 370 13.11 -22.20 15.95
N HIS A 371 12.09 -22.51 15.16
CA HIS A 371 10.71 -22.12 15.42
C HIS A 371 9.83 -23.36 15.51
N LEU A 372 9.28 -23.64 16.70
CA LEU A 372 8.34 -24.73 16.91
C LEU A 372 6.92 -24.17 16.94
N CYS A 373 6.11 -24.47 15.91
CA CYS A 373 4.79 -23.90 15.75
C CYS A 373 3.72 -24.97 15.93
N PHE A 374 2.85 -24.78 16.91
CA PHE A 374 1.82 -25.73 17.30
C PHE A 374 0.43 -25.10 17.15
N ILE A 375 -0.41 -25.75 16.35
CA ILE A 375 -1.86 -25.51 16.34
C ILE A 375 -2.48 -26.65 17.12
N ILE A 376 -3.12 -26.34 18.25
CA ILE A 376 -3.75 -27.31 19.15
C ILE A 376 -5.25 -27.18 18.98
N GLN A 377 -5.90 -28.22 18.49
CA GLN A 377 -7.35 -28.28 18.40
C GLN A 377 -7.89 -28.93 19.67
N GLU A 378 -8.44 -28.14 20.58
CA GLU A 378 -9.15 -28.64 21.77
C GLU A 378 -10.65 -28.71 21.50
N LEU A 379 -11.24 -29.87 21.78
CA LEU A 379 -12.70 -30.03 21.82
C LEU A 379 -13.16 -29.63 23.22
N ARG A 380 -13.89 -28.51 23.34
CA ARG A 380 -14.54 -28.11 24.60
C ARG A 380 -16.00 -27.74 24.33
N ASN A 381 -16.89 -28.12 25.26
CA ASN A 381 -18.27 -27.66 25.31
C ASN A 381 -18.31 -26.23 25.89
N MET A 382 -17.88 -25.22 25.14
CA MET A 382 -17.97 -23.82 25.54
C MET A 382 -18.58 -22.99 24.41
N SER A 383 -19.55 -22.14 24.76
CA SER A 383 -20.35 -21.33 23.84
C SER A 383 -19.64 -20.06 23.33
N SER A 384 -18.33 -19.91 23.53
CA SER A 384 -17.53 -18.78 23.03
C SER A 384 -16.34 -19.27 22.20
N LYS A 385 -16.15 -18.66 21.03
CA LYS A 385 -14.98 -18.85 20.15
C LYS A 385 -13.77 -18.13 20.76
N ASP A 386 -13.18 -18.69 21.81
CA ASP A 386 -11.94 -18.14 22.37
C ASP A 386 -10.74 -18.84 21.72
N VAL A 387 -9.87 -18.05 21.07
CA VAL A 387 -8.61 -18.50 20.48
C VAL A 387 -7.47 -17.85 21.25
N ASP A 388 -6.75 -18.66 22.01
CA ASP A 388 -5.57 -18.21 22.76
C ASP A 388 -4.30 -18.34 21.90
N PHE A 389 -3.50 -17.27 21.88
CA PHE A 389 -2.32 -17.16 21.01
C PHE A 389 -1.11 -16.67 21.79
N TYR A 390 -0.05 -17.47 21.82
CA TYR A 390 1.20 -17.09 22.49
C TYR A 390 2.42 -17.46 21.66
N ALA A 391 3.36 -16.53 21.55
CA ALA A 391 4.72 -16.78 21.07
C ALA A 391 5.68 -16.45 22.23
N THR A 392 6.43 -17.43 22.68
CA THR A 392 7.38 -17.28 23.77
C THR A 392 8.74 -17.85 23.37
N ASP A 393 9.79 -17.06 23.58
CA ASP A 393 11.15 -17.58 23.47
C ASP A 393 11.40 -18.54 24.63
N VAL A 394 11.91 -19.74 24.31
CA VAL A 394 12.15 -20.78 25.31
C VAL A 394 13.66 -20.89 25.50
N SER A 395 14.14 -20.47 26.67
CA SER A 395 15.51 -20.71 27.08
C SER A 395 15.66 -22.19 27.48
N ASN A 396 16.06 -23.03 26.54
CA ASN A 396 16.62 -24.35 26.87
C ASN A 396 18.15 -24.26 26.81
N GLU A 397 18.85 -24.93 27.73
CA GLU A 397 20.33 -24.90 27.82
C GLU A 397 21.01 -25.22 26.48
N TRP A 398 20.45 -26.17 25.72
CA TRP A 398 20.99 -26.55 24.41
C TRP A 398 20.74 -25.51 23.32
N ALA A 399 19.68 -24.71 23.43
CA ALA A 399 19.27 -23.80 22.35
C ALA A 399 19.86 -22.40 22.49
N GLN A 400 20.43 -22.03 23.65
CA GLN A 400 21.08 -20.74 23.89
C GLN A 400 20.24 -19.52 23.45
N GLY A 401 18.91 -19.58 23.62
CA GLY A 401 17.99 -18.52 23.21
C GLY A 401 17.60 -18.50 21.71
N LYS A 402 18.05 -19.50 20.93
CA LYS A 402 17.73 -19.64 19.49
C LYS A 402 16.47 -20.48 19.21
N LEU A 403 15.68 -20.81 20.25
CA LEU A 403 14.44 -21.57 20.13
C LEU A 403 13.24 -20.69 20.50
N THR A 404 12.39 -20.45 19.52
CA THR A 404 11.11 -19.75 19.72
C THR A 404 9.97 -20.76 19.64
N LYS A 405 9.16 -20.83 20.70
CA LYS A 405 7.96 -21.65 20.75
C LYS A 405 6.74 -20.80 20.42
N MET A 406 5.93 -21.29 19.52
CA MET A 406 4.78 -20.60 18.99
C MET A 406 3.56 -21.51 19.10
N MET A 407 2.55 -21.10 19.87
CA MET A 407 1.36 -21.90 20.17
C MET A 407 0.09 -21.14 19.85
N LEU A 408 -0.86 -21.84 19.25
CA LEU A 408 -2.22 -21.40 18.98
C LEU A 408 -3.17 -22.51 19.43
N VAL A 409 -4.16 -22.17 20.24
CA VAL A 409 -5.20 -23.10 20.72
C VAL A 409 -6.51 -22.75 20.03
N LEU A 410 -7.04 -23.69 19.24
CA LEU A 410 -8.35 -23.65 18.60
C LEU A 410 -9.35 -24.41 19.47
N ILE A 411 -10.32 -23.70 20.03
CA ILE A 411 -11.48 -24.35 20.66
C ILE A 411 -12.51 -24.63 19.57
N VAL A 412 -12.84 -25.91 19.37
CA VAL A 412 -13.83 -26.35 18.38
C VAL A 412 -15.04 -26.92 19.10
N ASP A 413 -16.20 -26.32 18.85
CA ASP A 413 -17.49 -26.72 19.40
C ASP A 413 -17.95 -28.04 18.75
N THR A 414 -18.36 -28.99 19.58
CA THR A 414 -18.80 -30.33 19.14
C THR A 414 -20.28 -30.43 18.79
N ASP A 415 -21.07 -29.37 19.02
CA ASP A 415 -22.54 -29.45 18.90
C ASP A 415 -23.10 -29.34 17.47
N PHE A 416 -22.26 -29.31 16.44
CA PHE A 416 -22.69 -29.54 15.05
C PHE A 416 -22.84 -31.04 14.74
N ARG A 417 -23.73 -31.74 15.45
CA ARG A 417 -24.31 -32.99 14.96
C ARG A 417 -25.59 -32.67 14.19
N ASP A 418 -25.55 -32.94 12.90
CA ASP A 418 -26.65 -33.08 11.94
C ASP A 418 -28.07 -32.86 12.49
N HIS A 419 -28.58 -31.63 12.38
CA HIS A 419 -30.01 -31.39 12.22
C HIS A 419 -30.37 -31.52 10.73
N ASN A 420 -30.22 -32.73 10.20
CA ASN A 420 -30.88 -33.20 8.99
C ASN A 420 -31.21 -34.69 9.22
N GLY A 421 -32.19 -34.92 10.08
CA GLY A 421 -32.96 -36.15 10.19
C GLY A 421 -34.36 -35.92 9.67
#